data_AF-A0A3D8SLN1-F1
#
_entry.id   AF-A0A3D8SLN1-F1
#
_cell.length_a   1.000
_cell.length_b   1.000
_cell.length_c   1.000
_cell.angle_alpha   90.00
_cell.angle_beta   90.00
_cell.angle_gamma   90.00
#
_symmetry.space_group_name_H-M   'P 1'
#
loop_
_entity.id
_entity.type
_entity.pdbx_description
1 polymer ?
#
loop_
_entity_poly.entity_id
_entity_poly.type
_entity_poly.pdbx_seq_one_letter_code
_entity_poly.pdbx_strand_id
1 'polypeptide(L)'
;MPEATSTIKPMPDPSNAESLSIAIIGAGITGTVLALGLTNRPFPIPVTVQIYEQSSTLHAPGAGIAFTANARKCLSLINSALEDCVTRVGTRNGEDPERPNDYMQFVDGYTWDRTKGAGIKVGQDLAGKKVYRLHAGRRGFEGCHRQEFLEGVLKELRGGVVVLGKRVESVLPDQDQDQDQGGSRDGGKTQLVFSDGSRAEADVGTSALS
;
A
#
# COMPACT_ATOMS: atom_id res chain seq x y z
N MET A 1 21.10 -16.04 -59.52
CA MET A 1 20.37 -15.57 -58.32
C MET A 1 21.02 -16.23 -57.12
N PRO A 2 21.59 -15.49 -56.15
CA PRO A 2 22.18 -16.11 -54.97
C PRO A 2 21.08 -16.39 -53.92
N GLU A 3 21.11 -17.59 -53.35
CA GLU A 3 20.25 -18.00 -52.24
C GLU A 3 20.59 -17.19 -50.98
N ALA A 4 19.55 -16.60 -50.37
CA ALA A 4 19.67 -15.90 -49.10
C ALA A 4 19.68 -16.93 -47.95
N THR A 5 20.86 -17.19 -47.40
CA THR A 5 21.01 -17.97 -46.18
C THR A 5 20.40 -17.18 -45.02
N SER A 6 19.22 -17.60 -44.56
CA SER A 6 18.56 -17.05 -43.37
C SER A 6 19.34 -17.46 -42.13
N THR A 7 20.12 -16.53 -41.57
CA THR A 7 20.73 -16.67 -40.26
C THR A 7 19.63 -16.60 -39.20
N ILE A 8 19.20 -17.76 -38.71
CA ILE A 8 18.36 -17.86 -37.51
C ILE A 8 19.20 -17.33 -36.34
N LYS A 9 18.76 -16.20 -35.78
CA LYS A 9 19.34 -15.63 -34.56
C LYS A 9 19.14 -16.66 -33.43
N PRO A 10 20.19 -17.09 -32.71
CA PRO A 10 20.03 -18.06 -31.62
C PRO A 10 19.04 -17.49 -30.60
N MET A 11 18.13 -18.34 -30.10
CA MET A 11 17.27 -17.96 -28.99
C MET A 11 18.16 -17.57 -27.80
N PRO A 12 17.85 -16.47 -27.09
CA PRO A 12 18.61 -16.10 -25.91
C PRO A 12 18.58 -17.25 -24.90
N ASP A 13 19.75 -17.54 -24.34
CA ASP A 13 19.95 -18.55 -23.31
C ASP A 13 19.05 -18.22 -22.09
N PRO A 14 18.16 -19.14 -21.65
CA PRO A 14 17.28 -18.89 -20.51
C PRO A 14 18.05 -18.68 -19.19
N SER A 15 19.34 -18.99 -19.13
CA SER A 15 20.20 -18.69 -17.96
C SER A 15 20.65 -17.22 -17.87
N ASN A 16 20.39 -16.41 -18.90
CA ASN A 16 20.73 -14.98 -18.94
C ASN A 16 19.48 -14.07 -18.98
N ALA A 17 18.33 -14.58 -18.54
CA ALA A 17 17.13 -13.77 -18.41
C ALA A 17 17.28 -12.85 -17.18
N GLU A 18 17.61 -11.57 -17.43
CA GLU A 18 17.56 -10.53 -16.40
C GLU A 18 16.21 -10.62 -15.67
N SER A 19 16.26 -10.72 -14.34
CA SER A 19 15.07 -10.75 -13.48
C SER A 19 15.22 -9.67 -12.42
N LEU A 20 14.12 -9.02 -12.04
CA LEU A 20 14.10 -7.98 -11.03
C LEU A 20 13.50 -8.51 -9.73
N SER A 21 14.27 -8.45 -8.66
CA SER A 21 13.86 -8.78 -7.29
C SER A 21 13.65 -7.51 -6.47
N ILE A 22 12.48 -7.38 -5.84
CA ILE A 22 12.07 -6.21 -5.06
C ILE A 22 11.77 -6.63 -3.63
N ALA A 23 12.47 -6.01 -2.67
CA ALA A 23 12.18 -6.13 -1.25
C ALA A 23 11.37 -4.92 -0.76
N ILE A 24 10.21 -5.18 -0.17
CA ILE A 24 9.35 -4.18 0.49
C ILE A 24 9.46 -4.39 2.00
N ILE A 25 9.85 -3.35 2.73
CA ILE A 25 9.96 -3.38 4.19
C ILE A 25 8.66 -2.83 4.78
N GLY A 26 7.89 -3.70 5.43
CA GLY A 26 6.60 -3.42 6.07
C GLY A 26 5.40 -3.95 5.28
N ALA A 27 4.56 -4.76 5.94
CA ALA A 27 3.30 -5.29 5.40
C ALA A 27 2.08 -4.44 5.80
N GLY A 28 2.27 -3.13 5.96
CA GLY A 28 1.17 -2.17 6.11
C GLY A 28 0.36 -2.00 4.81
N ILE A 29 -0.62 -1.10 4.84
CA ILE A 29 -1.47 -0.80 3.67
C ILE A 29 -0.63 -0.42 2.46
N THR A 30 0.31 0.50 2.60
CA THR A 30 1.15 0.95 1.49
C THR A 30 1.99 -0.19 0.91
N GLY A 31 2.63 -1.00 1.76
CA GLY A 31 3.49 -2.10 1.32
C GLY A 31 2.72 -3.21 0.60
N THR A 32 1.56 -3.59 1.13
CA THR A 32 0.71 -4.62 0.52
C THR A 32 0.05 -4.14 -0.78
N VAL A 33 -0.43 -2.89 -0.84
CA VAL A 33 -0.95 -2.29 -2.07
C VAL A 33 0.14 -2.16 -3.13
N LEU A 34 1.35 -1.74 -2.76
CA LEU A 34 2.49 -1.66 -3.68
C LEU A 34 2.84 -3.05 -4.24
N ALA A 35 2.95 -4.06 -3.37
CA ALA A 35 3.21 -5.42 -3.79
C ALA A 35 2.13 -5.96 -4.73
N LEU A 36 0.86 -5.67 -4.45
CA LEU A 36 -0.25 -6.07 -5.31
C LEU A 36 -0.17 -5.42 -6.69
N GLY A 37 0.20 -4.14 -6.75
CA GLY A 37 0.41 -3.43 -8.01
C GLY A 37 1.58 -3.99 -8.83
N LEU A 38 2.70 -4.30 -8.17
CA LEU A 38 3.89 -4.88 -8.79
C LEU A 38 3.69 -6.33 -9.22
N THR A 39 2.84 -7.10 -8.57
CA THR A 39 2.61 -8.52 -8.92
C THR A 39 1.53 -8.72 -9.99
N ASN A 40 0.66 -7.74 -10.21
CA ASN A 40 -0.45 -7.84 -11.18
C ASN A 40 -0.20 -7.14 -12.52
N ARG A 41 0.97 -6.54 -12.72
CA ARG A 41 1.32 -5.87 -13.98
C ARG A 41 2.27 -6.74 -14.80
N PRO A 42 2.10 -6.79 -16.14
CA PRO A 42 3.09 -7.42 -17.00
C PRO A 42 4.35 -6.54 -17.04
N PHE A 43 5.50 -7.16 -16.81
CA PHE A 43 6.81 -6.52 -16.96
C PHE A 43 7.57 -7.13 -18.15
N PRO A 44 8.47 -6.38 -18.80
CA PRO A 44 9.33 -6.89 -19.87
C PRO A 44 10.29 -8.00 -19.41
N ILE A 45 10.60 -8.02 -18.11
CA ILE A 45 11.44 -9.01 -17.43
C ILE A 45 10.68 -9.65 -16.27
N PRO A 46 11.01 -10.87 -15.84
CA PRO A 46 10.44 -11.46 -14.64
C PRO A 46 10.65 -10.57 -13.40
N VAL A 47 9.58 -10.32 -12.63
CA VAL A 47 9.64 -9.55 -11.38
C VAL A 47 9.22 -10.43 -10.21
N THR A 48 10.05 -10.49 -9.17
CA THR A 48 9.77 -11.14 -7.89
C THR A 48 9.65 -10.09 -6.79
N VAL A 49 8.57 -10.14 -6.00
CA VAL A 49 8.33 -9.20 -4.91
C VAL A 49 8.24 -9.97 -3.60
N GLN A 50 8.99 -9.52 -2.59
CA GLN A 50 8.94 -10.06 -1.24
C GLN A 50 8.72 -8.92 -0.23
N ILE A 51 7.72 -9.08 0.63
CA ILE A 51 7.45 -8.18 1.75
C ILE A 51 8.06 -8.77 3.02
N TYR A 52 8.80 -7.97 3.76
CA TYR A 52 9.38 -8.30 5.06
C TYR A 52 8.69 -7.49 6.15
N GLU A 53 8.02 -8.16 7.08
CA GLU A 53 7.27 -7.54 8.17
C GLU A 53 7.87 -7.91 9.52
N GLN A 54 8.10 -6.91 10.38
CA GLN A 54 8.68 -7.11 11.70
C GLN A 54 7.76 -7.90 12.65
N SER A 55 6.44 -7.74 12.51
CA SER A 55 5.47 -8.44 13.33
C SER A 55 5.44 -9.93 13.03
N SER A 56 5.16 -10.74 14.06
CA SER A 56 4.89 -12.18 13.93
C SER A 56 3.48 -12.48 13.41
N THR A 57 2.61 -11.45 13.31
CA THR A 57 1.24 -11.56 12.81
C THR A 57 0.87 -10.33 11.96
N LEU A 58 0.00 -10.52 10.97
CA LEU A 58 -0.52 -9.42 10.16
C LEU A 58 -1.74 -8.81 10.85
N HIS A 59 -1.47 -7.85 11.73
CA HIS A 59 -2.50 -7.15 12.48
C HIS A 59 -2.18 -5.65 12.52
N ALA A 60 -3.17 -4.83 12.20
CA ALA A 60 -3.15 -3.38 12.26
C ALA A 60 -4.23 -2.92 13.26
N PRO A 61 -3.89 -2.81 14.56
CA PRO A 61 -4.88 -2.49 15.59
C PRO A 61 -5.60 -1.16 15.31
N GLY A 62 -6.95 -1.22 15.29
CA GLY A 62 -7.83 -0.25 15.95
C GLY A 62 -7.77 1.23 15.55
N ALA A 63 -7.64 1.56 14.27
CA ALA A 63 -7.88 2.92 13.78
C ALA A 63 -8.85 2.91 12.59
N GLY A 64 -9.78 3.87 12.58
CA GLY A 64 -10.52 4.23 11.37
C GLY A 64 -9.60 4.97 10.41
N ILE A 65 -9.65 4.61 9.15
CA ILE A 65 -8.99 5.37 8.07
C ILE A 65 -10.06 5.87 7.11
N ALA A 66 -9.78 6.96 6.39
CA ALA A 66 -10.68 7.45 5.36
C ALA A 66 -9.95 7.61 4.03
N PHE A 67 -10.58 7.13 2.96
CA PHE A 67 -10.08 7.31 1.60
C PHE A 67 -10.84 8.44 0.91
N THR A 68 -10.10 9.38 0.34
CA THR A 68 -10.68 10.38 -0.55
C THR A 68 -11.10 9.74 -1.87
N ALA A 69 -12.00 10.40 -2.62
CA ALA A 69 -12.33 9.97 -3.98
C ALA A 69 -11.09 9.83 -4.89
N ASN A 70 -10.09 10.69 -4.72
CA ASN A 70 -8.83 10.59 -5.45
C ASN A 70 -8.02 9.35 -5.03
N ALA A 71 -7.92 9.08 -3.72
CA ALA A 71 -7.22 7.89 -3.23
C ALA A 71 -7.86 6.60 -3.74
N ARG A 72 -9.20 6.52 -3.76
CA ARG A 72 -9.93 5.38 -4.34
C ARG A 72 -9.65 5.23 -5.83
N LYS A 73 -9.60 6.33 -6.59
CA LYS A 73 -9.21 6.31 -8.00
C LYS A 73 -7.77 5.81 -8.19
N CYS A 74 -6.83 6.22 -7.35
CA CYS A 74 -5.46 5.70 -7.39
C CYS A 74 -5.44 4.19 -7.12
N LEU A 75 -6.19 3.72 -6.13
CA LEU A 75 -6.31 2.30 -5.81
C LEU A 75 -6.83 1.49 -7.01
N SER A 76 -7.89 1.95 -7.70
CA SER A 76 -8.40 1.22 -8.88
C SER A 76 -7.45 1.21 -10.07
N LEU A 77 -6.59 2.24 -10.22
CA LEU A 77 -5.51 2.24 -11.22
C LEU A 77 -4.35 1.28 -10.86
N ILE A 78 -4.17 0.97 -9.58
CA ILE A 78 -3.18 -0.01 -9.12
C ILE A 78 -3.72 -1.42 -9.37
N ASN A 79 -4.92 -1.70 -8.85
CA ASN A 79 -5.69 -2.91 -9.08
C ASN A 79 -7.17 -2.63 -8.76
N SER A 80 -8.09 -2.94 -9.68
CA SER A 80 -9.52 -2.68 -9.51
C SER A 80 -10.11 -3.30 -8.24
N ALA A 81 -9.61 -4.45 -7.79
CA ALA A 81 -10.07 -5.12 -6.57
C ALA A 81 -9.84 -4.29 -5.29
N LEU A 82 -8.91 -3.34 -5.30
CA LEU A 82 -8.64 -2.48 -4.15
C LEU A 82 -9.78 -1.50 -3.87
N GLU A 83 -10.41 -0.95 -4.91
CA GLU A 83 -11.59 -0.08 -4.73
C GLU A 83 -12.79 -0.87 -4.22
N ASP A 84 -12.93 -2.13 -4.65
CA ASP A 84 -13.93 -3.06 -4.12
C ASP A 84 -13.69 -3.39 -2.64
N CYS A 85 -12.42 -3.55 -2.25
CA CYS A 85 -12.05 -3.70 -0.84
C CYS A 85 -12.51 -2.49 -0.01
N VAL A 86 -12.21 -1.27 -0.44
CA VAL A 86 -12.67 -0.04 0.26
C VAL A 86 -14.19 -0.01 0.35
N THR A 87 -14.89 -0.25 -0.75
CA THR A 87 -16.36 -0.16 -0.81
C THR A 87 -17.04 -1.18 0.10
N ARG A 88 -16.44 -2.37 0.26
CA ARG A 88 -16.96 -3.46 1.09
C ARG A 88 -16.90 -3.18 2.58
N VAL A 89 -15.83 -2.54 3.04
CA VAL A 89 -15.59 -2.24 4.46
C VAL A 89 -15.89 -0.77 4.81
N GLY A 90 -16.31 0.00 3.80
CA GLY A 90 -16.58 1.42 3.91
C GLY A 90 -17.91 1.72 4.58
N THR A 91 -17.88 2.56 5.60
CA THR A 91 -19.06 3.15 6.22
C THR A 91 -19.39 4.45 5.50
N ARG A 92 -20.60 4.54 4.93
CA ARG A 92 -21.09 5.78 4.31
C ARG A 92 -21.35 6.82 5.39
N ASN A 93 -20.97 8.07 5.11
CA ASN A 93 -21.27 9.19 5.99
C ASN A 93 -22.78 9.46 6.01
N GLY A 94 -23.34 9.76 7.18
CA GLY A 94 -24.75 10.11 7.36
C GLY A 94 -25.58 8.98 7.98
N GLU A 95 -26.74 9.35 8.54
CA GLU A 95 -27.66 8.43 9.23
C GLU A 95 -28.61 7.69 8.27
N ASP A 96 -28.82 8.25 7.08
CA ASP A 96 -29.68 7.70 6.02
C ASP A 96 -28.80 7.12 4.90
N PRO A 97 -28.75 5.78 4.75
CA PRO A 97 -27.97 5.13 3.69
C PRO A 97 -28.41 5.48 2.26
N GLU A 98 -29.68 5.85 2.08
CA GLU A 98 -30.26 6.28 0.79
C GLU A 98 -29.93 7.75 0.51
N ARG A 99 -29.59 8.53 1.55
CA ARG A 99 -29.25 9.96 1.47
C ARG A 99 -27.96 10.26 2.24
N PRO A 100 -26.81 9.75 1.76
CA PRO A 100 -25.54 9.93 2.46
C PRO A 100 -25.16 11.41 2.60
N ASN A 101 -24.44 11.72 3.68
CA ASN A 101 -23.95 13.06 3.97
C ASN A 101 -22.55 13.27 3.39
N ASP A 102 -22.48 13.88 2.22
CA ASP A 102 -21.24 14.18 1.50
C ASP A 102 -20.49 15.43 2.03
N TYR A 103 -20.75 15.86 3.27
CA TYR A 103 -20.13 17.03 3.88
C TYR A 103 -19.22 16.67 5.05
N MET A 104 -18.05 17.29 5.08
CA MET A 104 -17.29 17.48 6.31
C MET A 104 -17.86 18.69 7.06
N GLN A 105 -18.09 18.54 8.36
CA GLN A 105 -18.70 19.56 9.20
C GLN A 105 -17.76 19.95 10.33
N PHE A 106 -17.60 21.25 10.52
CA PHE A 106 -16.82 21.82 11.61
C PHE A 106 -17.77 22.47 12.60
N VAL A 107 -17.65 22.09 13.87
CA VAL A 107 -18.49 22.57 14.96
C VAL A 107 -17.62 23.23 16.03
N ASP A 108 -18.15 24.28 16.66
CA ASP A 108 -17.54 24.87 17.84
C ASP A 108 -17.68 23.90 19.02
N GLY A 109 -16.57 23.23 19.35
CA GLY A 109 -16.47 22.32 20.49
C GLY A 109 -16.11 23.01 21.82
N TYR A 110 -15.84 24.33 21.81
CA TYR A 110 -15.37 25.07 22.98
C TYR A 110 -16.50 25.82 23.67
N THR A 111 -17.32 26.56 22.89
CA THR A 111 -18.41 27.35 23.46
C THR A 111 -19.51 26.44 23.99
N TRP A 112 -19.57 26.34 25.32
CA TRP A 112 -20.62 25.63 26.03
C TRP A 112 -21.58 26.61 26.69
N ASP A 113 -22.87 26.52 26.35
CA ASP A 113 -23.91 27.29 27.01
C ASP A 113 -24.30 26.59 28.32
N ARG A 114 -23.83 27.14 29.45
CA ARG A 114 -24.14 26.61 30.79
C ARG A 114 -25.62 26.70 31.17
N THR A 115 -26.39 27.59 30.54
CA THR A 115 -27.84 27.75 30.82
C THR A 115 -28.67 26.63 30.23
N LYS A 116 -28.08 25.91 29.28
CA LYS A 116 -28.62 24.75 28.57
C LYS A 116 -28.34 23.41 29.31
N GLY A 117 -28.16 23.45 30.63
CA GLY A 117 -27.82 22.31 31.49
C GLY A 117 -28.89 21.20 31.57
N ALA A 118 -28.43 20.01 32.02
CA ALA A 118 -29.18 18.84 32.52
C ALA A 118 -30.62 18.62 32.00
N GLY A 119 -30.79 18.54 30.69
CA GLY A 119 -32.11 18.26 30.08
C GLY A 119 -32.10 18.23 28.55
N ILE A 120 -30.98 18.60 27.94
CA ILE A 120 -30.80 18.63 26.50
C ILE A 120 -30.37 17.25 26.01
N LYS A 121 -31.07 16.75 24.99
CA LYS A 121 -30.70 15.47 24.35
C LYS A 121 -29.34 15.60 23.66
N VAL A 122 -28.59 14.51 23.59
CA VAL A 122 -27.32 14.44 22.84
C VAL A 122 -27.51 15.06 21.45
N GLY A 123 -26.67 16.04 21.10
CA GLY A 123 -26.68 16.70 19.79
C GLY A 123 -27.57 17.94 19.67
N GLN A 124 -28.50 18.21 20.60
CA GLN A 124 -29.31 19.44 20.56
C GLN A 124 -28.50 20.70 20.96
N ASP A 125 -27.39 20.52 21.67
CA ASP A 125 -26.42 21.57 21.95
C ASP A 125 -25.60 21.97 20.72
N LEU A 126 -25.62 21.18 19.63
CA LEU A 126 -24.93 21.47 18.37
C LEU A 126 -25.68 22.47 17.49
N ALA A 127 -26.96 22.73 17.77
CA ALA A 127 -27.77 23.70 17.02
C ALA A 127 -27.16 25.10 17.13
N GLY A 128 -26.80 25.70 15.99
CA GLY A 128 -26.14 27.01 15.91
C GLY A 128 -24.62 26.99 16.16
N LYS A 129 -24.03 25.85 16.52
CA LYS A 129 -22.57 25.72 16.73
C LYS A 129 -21.80 25.30 15.48
N LYS A 130 -22.47 25.08 14.35
CA LYS A 130 -21.80 24.73 13.09
C LYS A 130 -21.09 25.95 12.53
N VAL A 131 -19.77 25.91 12.51
CA VAL A 131 -18.91 27.01 12.04
C VAL A 131 -18.73 26.95 10.53
N TYR A 132 -18.57 25.74 9.98
CA TYR A 132 -18.32 25.57 8.55
C TYR A 132 -18.80 24.22 8.01
N ARG A 133 -19.03 24.17 6.70
CA ARG A 133 -19.32 22.95 5.93
C ARG A 133 -18.52 22.94 4.65
N LEU A 134 -17.85 21.82 4.40
CA LEU A 134 -17.18 21.55 3.13
C LEU A 134 -17.91 20.42 2.41
N HIS A 135 -18.43 20.69 1.22
CA HIS A 135 -18.97 19.64 0.35
C HIS A 135 -17.81 18.87 -0.29
N ALA A 136 -17.67 17.58 0.02
CA ALA A 136 -16.60 16.74 -0.51
C ALA A 136 -16.98 16.04 -1.83
N GLY A 137 -18.23 16.23 -2.29
CA GLY A 137 -18.79 15.50 -3.43
C GLY A 137 -19.27 14.10 -3.03
N ARG A 138 -20.05 13.48 -3.92
CA ARG A 138 -20.61 12.14 -3.71
C ARG A 138 -19.50 11.14 -3.42
N ARG A 139 -19.57 10.46 -2.27
CA ARG A 139 -18.51 9.53 -1.82
C ARG A 139 -17.14 10.22 -1.74
N GLY A 140 -17.10 11.50 -1.38
CA GLY A 140 -15.88 12.30 -1.34
C GLY A 140 -14.84 11.79 -0.34
N PHE A 141 -15.33 11.23 0.77
CA PHE A 141 -14.56 10.51 1.78
C PHE A 141 -15.34 9.27 2.22
N GLU A 142 -14.66 8.13 2.31
CA GLU A 142 -15.22 6.89 2.86
C GLU A 142 -14.33 6.38 3.98
N GLY A 143 -14.89 6.32 5.18
CA GLY A 143 -14.23 5.76 6.34
C GLY A 143 -14.34 4.24 6.36
N CYS A 144 -13.30 3.52 6.76
CA CYS A 144 -13.36 2.09 7.00
C CYS A 144 -12.48 1.69 8.19
N HIS A 145 -12.67 0.47 8.69
CA HIS A 145 -11.76 -0.11 9.67
C HIS A 145 -10.45 -0.52 8.99
N ARG A 146 -9.30 -0.01 9.48
CA ARG A 146 -7.98 -0.24 8.86
C ARG A 146 -7.65 -1.72 8.67
N GLN A 147 -7.92 -2.53 9.68
CA GLN A 147 -7.63 -3.97 9.66
C GLN A 147 -8.46 -4.68 8.59
N GLU A 148 -9.75 -4.37 8.46
CA GLU A 148 -10.62 -5.05 7.50
C GLU A 148 -10.21 -4.73 6.07
N PHE A 149 -9.80 -3.47 5.81
CA PHE A 149 -9.23 -3.11 4.51
C PHE A 149 -7.93 -3.87 4.24
N LEU A 150 -6.99 -3.91 5.20
CA LEU A 150 -5.72 -4.63 5.05
C LEU A 150 -5.95 -6.13 4.80
N GLU A 151 -6.87 -6.76 5.52
CA GLU A 151 -7.26 -8.16 5.29
C GLU A 151 -7.83 -8.40 3.88
N GLY A 152 -8.61 -7.43 3.37
CA GLY A 152 -9.06 -7.45 1.98
C GLY A 152 -7.89 -7.45 1.00
N VAL A 153 -6.93 -6.54 1.15
CA VAL A 153 -5.74 -6.46 0.29
C VAL A 153 -4.90 -7.74 0.37
N LEU A 154 -4.70 -8.30 1.57
CA LEU A 154 -3.93 -9.52 1.77
C LEU A 154 -4.55 -10.74 1.08
N LYS A 155 -5.88 -10.81 0.95
CA LYS A 155 -6.57 -11.89 0.22
C LYS A 155 -6.34 -11.82 -1.29
N GLU A 156 -6.08 -10.63 -1.82
CA GLU A 156 -5.76 -10.43 -3.25
C GLU A 156 -4.29 -10.79 -3.58
N LEU A 157 -3.41 -10.82 -2.58
CA LEU A 157 -2.01 -11.21 -2.75
C LEU A 157 -1.87 -12.74 -2.85
N ARG A 158 -0.97 -13.20 -3.72
CA ARG A 158 -0.61 -14.62 -3.81
C ARG A 158 0.08 -15.07 -2.51
N GLY A 159 -0.14 -16.32 -2.12
CA GLY A 159 0.55 -16.90 -0.97
C GLY A 159 2.08 -16.86 -1.13
N GLY A 160 2.80 -16.65 -0.03
CA GLY A 160 4.27 -16.65 0.01
C GLY A 160 4.95 -15.30 -0.26
N VAL A 161 4.19 -14.23 -0.56
CA VAL A 161 4.74 -12.88 -0.80
C VAL A 161 5.18 -12.17 0.50
N VAL A 162 4.67 -12.59 1.67
CA VAL A 162 4.95 -11.94 2.96
C VAL A 162 5.76 -12.86 3.86
N VAL A 163 6.87 -12.34 4.41
CA VAL A 163 7.70 -13.00 5.44
C VAL A 163 7.59 -12.22 6.74
N LEU A 164 7.11 -12.90 7.79
CA LEU A 164 6.89 -12.33 9.13
C LEU A 164 8.12 -12.46 10.02
N GLY A 165 8.17 -11.68 11.09
CA GLY A 165 9.28 -11.68 12.06
C GLY A 165 10.60 -11.12 11.51
N LYS A 166 10.54 -10.34 10.42
CA LYS A 166 11.69 -9.77 9.71
C LYS A 166 11.79 -8.28 9.94
N ARG A 167 12.35 -7.90 11.10
CA ARG A 167 12.71 -6.51 11.40
C ARG A 167 14.05 -6.20 10.75
N VAL A 168 14.09 -5.25 9.82
CA VAL A 168 15.32 -4.80 9.18
C VAL A 168 16.13 -3.93 10.15
N GLU A 169 17.40 -4.27 10.36
CA GLU A 169 18.37 -3.49 11.14
C GLU A 169 19.25 -2.62 10.24
N SER A 170 19.63 -3.15 9.07
CA SER A 170 20.44 -2.41 8.09
C SER A 170 20.15 -2.83 6.67
N VAL A 171 20.40 -1.89 5.76
CA VAL A 171 20.35 -2.08 4.31
C VAL A 171 21.74 -1.72 3.80
N LEU A 172 22.47 -2.73 3.34
CA LEU A 172 23.85 -2.59 2.91
C LEU A 172 23.90 -2.58 1.38
N PRO A 173 24.69 -1.68 0.76
CA PRO A 173 25.01 -1.81 -0.64
C PRO A 173 25.83 -3.08 -0.86
N ASP A 174 25.82 -3.58 -2.09
CA ASP A 174 26.66 -4.71 -2.49
C ASP A 174 28.13 -4.44 -2.13
N GLN A 175 28.76 -5.37 -1.42
CA GLN A 175 30.16 -5.26 -1.00
C GLN A 175 31.11 -6.03 -1.92
N ASP A 176 30.59 -6.74 -2.94
CA ASP A 176 31.42 -7.53 -3.87
C ASP A 176 31.94 -6.69 -5.06
N GLN A 177 32.63 -5.59 -4.77
CA GLN A 177 33.55 -4.96 -5.73
C GLN A 177 34.88 -4.58 -5.08
N ASP A 178 35.68 -5.60 -4.76
CA ASP A 178 37.14 -5.44 -4.74
C ASP A 178 37.65 -5.35 -6.19
N GLN A 179 38.09 -4.14 -6.55
CA GLN A 179 39.10 -3.69 -7.54
C GLN A 179 39.43 -4.56 -8.79
N ASP A 180 39.54 -3.85 -9.93
CA ASP A 180 40.12 -4.27 -11.21
C ASP A 180 39.32 -5.24 -12.10
N GLN A 181 38.40 -4.68 -12.90
CA GLN A 181 38.46 -4.77 -14.36
C GLN A 181 37.40 -3.89 -15.03
N GLY A 182 37.81 -3.11 -16.04
CA GLY A 182 36.96 -2.20 -16.82
C GLY A 182 35.94 -2.92 -17.71
N GLY A 183 34.88 -3.44 -17.09
CA GLY A 183 33.67 -3.97 -17.73
C GLY A 183 32.42 -3.27 -17.18
N SER A 184 31.33 -3.31 -17.95
CA SER A 184 30.05 -2.60 -17.70
C SER A 184 29.56 -2.67 -16.24
N ARG A 185 29.08 -1.54 -15.72
CA ARG A 185 28.48 -1.41 -14.38
C ARG A 185 27.11 -2.10 -14.33
N ASP A 186 27.08 -3.42 -14.13
CA ASP A 186 25.85 -4.09 -13.71
C ASP A 186 25.65 -3.90 -12.21
N GLY A 187 24.46 -3.43 -11.85
CA GLY A 187 24.11 -2.94 -10.51
C GLY A 187 24.10 -4.06 -9.48
N GLY A 188 24.92 -3.91 -8.44
CA GLY A 188 25.00 -4.85 -7.34
C GLY A 188 23.69 -4.93 -6.52
N LYS A 189 23.47 -6.08 -5.89
CA LYS A 189 22.27 -6.32 -5.07
C LYS A 189 22.36 -5.61 -3.74
N THR A 190 21.22 -5.10 -3.28
CA THR A 190 21.08 -4.56 -1.93
C THR A 190 20.84 -5.70 -0.95
N GLN A 191 21.61 -5.74 0.14
CA GLN A 191 21.46 -6.75 1.19
C GLN A 191 20.68 -6.18 2.39
N LEU A 192 19.59 -6.84 2.76
CA LEU A 192 18.82 -6.58 3.97
C LEU A 192 19.35 -7.45 5.10
N VAL A 193 19.68 -6.84 6.24
CA VAL A 193 20.09 -7.55 7.46
C VAL A 193 18.96 -7.44 8.49
N PHE A 194 18.52 -8.58 9.01
CA PHE A 194 17.41 -8.64 9.96
C PHE A 194 17.87 -8.85 11.41
N SER A 195 17.02 -8.47 12.37
CA SER A 195 17.29 -8.57 13.81
C SER A 195 17.48 -10.01 14.31
N ASP A 196 16.99 -11.01 13.57
CA ASP A 196 17.16 -12.43 13.87
C ASP A 196 18.51 -12.99 13.35
N GLY A 197 19.36 -12.14 12.76
CA GLY A 197 20.65 -12.50 12.18
C GLY A 197 20.58 -13.03 10.75
N SER A 198 19.37 -13.27 10.20
CA SER A 198 19.21 -13.67 8.81
C SER A 198 19.40 -12.51 7.84
N ARG A 199 19.56 -12.82 6.55
CA ARG A 199 19.77 -11.85 5.47
C ARG A 199 18.90 -12.16 4.25
N ALA A 200 18.62 -11.15 3.46
CA ALA A 200 18.00 -11.27 2.14
C ALA A 200 18.65 -10.32 1.15
N GLU A 201 18.52 -10.61 -0.14
CA GLU A 201 19.05 -9.77 -1.22
C GLU A 201 17.92 -9.37 -2.17
N ALA A 202 18.00 -8.15 -2.68
CA ALA A 202 17.10 -7.64 -3.71
C ALA A 202 17.82 -6.60 -4.57
N ASP A 203 17.40 -6.47 -5.83
CA ASP A 203 17.91 -5.42 -6.73
C ASP A 203 17.41 -4.04 -6.30
N VAL A 204 16.23 -3.98 -5.66
CA VAL A 204 15.65 -2.74 -5.10
C VAL A 204 15.06 -3.00 -3.72
N GLY A 205 15.43 -2.16 -2.75
CA GLY A 205 14.80 -2.10 -1.42
C GLY A 205 13.97 -0.83 -1.26
N THR A 206 12.73 -0.96 -0.77
CA THR A 206 11.88 0.19 -0.43
C THR A 206 11.24 0.04 0.95
N SER A 207 11.17 1.14 1.69
CA SER A 207 10.49 1.21 2.98
C SER A 207 9.07 1.72 2.79
N ALA A 208 8.08 0.94 3.22
CA ALA A 208 6.68 1.34 3.25
C ALA A 208 6.31 1.72 4.69
N LEU A 209 6.46 3.01 5.02
CA LEU A 209 6.05 3.53 6.32
C LEU A 209 4.55 3.35 6.52
N SER A 210 4.17 2.96 7.75
CA SER A 210 2.80 2.65 8.18
C SER A 210 2.06 3.82 8.78
#